data_AF-A0A259NEJ6-F1
#
_entry.id   AF-A0A259NEJ6-F1
#
_cell.length_a   1.000
_cell.length_b   1.000
_cell.length_c   1.000
_cell.angle_alpha   90.00
_cell.angle_beta   90.00
_cell.angle_gamma   90.00
#
_symmetry.space_group_name_H-M   'P 1'
#
loop_
_entity.id
_entity.type
_entity.pdbx_description
1 polymer ?
#
loop_
_entity_poly.entity_id
_entity_poly.type
_entity_poly.pdbx_seq_one_letter_code
_entity_poly.pdbx_strand_id
1 'polypeptide(L)'
;MESSAHQEKHFQQYIIDRLVEQGWKLGDSKFYDTERAVYPEDLESWIKTSGQQEKWDKLERLNGAKTLEVLLARLDKALEKQGTMQVLRQGFSIAGCGLIEMTEAAPEDKRNAAVIERYQ
;
A
#
# COMPACT_ATOMS: atom_id res chain seq x y z
N MET A 1 -38.26 -0.01 -24.40
CA MET A 1 -37.51 -1.11 -23.77
C MET A 1 -36.15 -0.54 -23.44
N GLU A 2 -35.83 -0.38 -22.17
CA GLU A 2 -34.59 0.29 -21.77
C GLU A 2 -33.37 -0.59 -22.04
N SER A 3 -32.46 -0.05 -22.84
CA SER A 3 -31.15 -0.60 -23.21
C SER A 3 -30.13 -0.45 -22.07
N SER A 4 -30.50 -0.86 -20.85
CA SER A 4 -29.63 -0.76 -19.67
C SER A 4 -29.09 -2.11 -19.21
N ALA A 5 -29.73 -3.22 -19.60
CA ALA A 5 -29.32 -4.57 -19.22
C ALA A 5 -27.92 -4.99 -19.72
N HIS A 6 -27.41 -4.36 -20.79
CA HIS A 6 -26.08 -4.60 -21.35
C HIS A 6 -25.05 -3.53 -20.98
N GLN A 7 -25.35 -2.63 -20.05
CA GLN A 7 -24.38 -1.64 -19.61
C GLN A 7 -23.39 -2.29 -18.65
N GLU A 8 -22.11 -2.32 -19.02
CA GLU A 8 -21.02 -2.89 -18.21
C GLU A 8 -20.98 -2.34 -16.78
N LYS A 9 -21.50 -1.12 -16.56
CA LYS A 9 -21.61 -0.48 -15.25
C LYS A 9 -22.30 -1.36 -14.19
N HIS A 10 -23.34 -2.13 -14.57
CA HIS A 10 -24.06 -2.98 -13.62
C HIS A 10 -23.22 -4.18 -13.21
N PHE A 11 -22.45 -4.74 -14.15
CA PHE A 11 -21.53 -5.84 -13.88
C PHE A 11 -20.32 -5.37 -13.05
N GLN A 12 -19.75 -4.20 -13.38
CA GLN A 12 -18.66 -3.58 -12.62
C GLN A 12 -19.10 -3.29 -11.18
N GLN A 13 -20.28 -2.69 -10.98
CA GLN A 13 -20.82 -2.42 -9.65
C GLN A 13 -21.03 -3.72 -8.87
N TYR A 14 -21.58 -4.76 -9.51
CA TYR A 14 -21.73 -6.07 -8.86
C TYR A 14 -20.39 -6.66 -8.38
N ILE A 15 -19.32 -6.57 -9.20
CA ILE A 15 -17.98 -7.02 -8.78
C ILE A 15 -17.48 -6.22 -7.59
N ILE A 16 -17.62 -4.89 -7.65
CA ILE A 16 -17.21 -3.99 -6.56
C ILE A 16 -17.95 -4.36 -5.27
N ASP A 17 -19.28 -4.49 -5.32
CA ASP A 17 -20.10 -4.82 -4.17
C ASP A 17 -19.68 -6.16 -3.55
N ARG A 18 -19.44 -7.18 -4.40
CA ARG A 18 -18.96 -8.49 -3.93
C ARG A 18 -17.58 -8.46 -3.29
N LEU A 19 -16.68 -7.60 -3.75
CA LEU A 19 -15.36 -7.41 -3.12
C LEU A 19 -15.50 -6.68 -1.79
N VAL A 20 -16.31 -5.63 -1.74
CA VAL A 20 -16.54 -4.86 -0.50
C VAL A 20 -17.20 -5.74 0.59
N GLU A 21 -18.16 -6.59 0.22
CA GLU A 21 -18.77 -7.59 1.12
C GLU A 21 -17.73 -8.58 1.70
N GLN A 22 -16.63 -8.82 0.99
CA GLN A 22 -15.51 -9.67 1.44
C GLN A 22 -14.43 -8.90 2.23
N GLY A 23 -14.68 -7.63 2.56
CA GLY A 23 -13.77 -6.80 3.35
C GLY A 23 -12.77 -5.99 2.54
N TRP A 24 -12.88 -5.97 1.21
CA TRP A 24 -12.05 -5.06 0.40
C TRP A 24 -12.49 -3.62 0.60
N LYS A 25 -11.53 -2.70 0.69
CA LYS A 25 -11.79 -1.26 0.80
C LYS A 25 -12.03 -0.67 -0.59
N LEU A 26 -13.17 -0.01 -0.78
CA LEU A 26 -13.43 0.75 -2.00
C LEU A 26 -12.62 2.06 -1.99
N GLY A 27 -11.78 2.25 -3.01
CA GLY A 27 -11.02 3.48 -3.20
C GLY A 27 -11.81 4.59 -3.90
N ASP A 28 -11.24 5.80 -3.88
CA ASP A 28 -11.73 6.95 -4.65
C ASP A 28 -10.66 7.33 -5.68
N SER A 29 -11.04 7.37 -6.96
CA SER A 29 -10.12 7.59 -8.07
C SER A 29 -9.40 8.93 -7.99
N LYS A 30 -9.94 9.92 -7.26
CA LYS A 30 -9.28 11.22 -7.06
C LYS A 30 -7.98 11.13 -6.26
N PHE A 31 -7.80 10.06 -5.49
CA PHE A 31 -6.61 9.83 -4.67
C PHE A 31 -5.65 8.80 -5.28
N TYR A 32 -6.02 8.23 -6.43
CA TYR A 32 -5.19 7.26 -7.13
C TYR A 32 -4.18 7.98 -8.00
N ASP A 33 -2.88 7.73 -7.77
CA ASP A 33 -1.81 8.19 -8.65
C ASP A 33 -1.75 7.26 -9.87
N THR A 34 -2.26 7.75 -11.00
CA THR A 34 -2.30 7.00 -12.25
C THR A 34 -0.93 6.79 -12.88
N GLU A 35 0.03 7.69 -12.63
CA GLU A 35 1.38 7.57 -13.19
C GLU A 35 2.15 6.45 -12.48
N ARG A 36 2.04 6.39 -11.15
CA ARG A 36 2.76 5.42 -10.31
C ARG A 36 1.95 4.17 -10.00
N ALA A 37 0.68 4.14 -10.40
CA ALA A 37 -0.28 3.07 -10.16
C ALA A 37 -0.44 2.68 -8.67
N VAL A 38 -0.50 3.67 -7.78
CA VAL A 38 -0.59 3.48 -6.33
C VAL A 38 -1.53 4.50 -5.68
N TYR A 39 -1.99 4.21 -4.46
CA TYR A 39 -2.59 5.19 -3.56
C TYR A 39 -1.50 5.72 -2.61
N PRO A 40 -1.01 6.97 -2.77
CA PRO A 40 0.06 7.51 -1.95
C PRO A 40 -0.22 7.47 -0.44
N GLU A 41 -1.45 7.82 -0.06
CA GLU A 41 -1.87 7.87 1.34
C GLU A 41 -1.90 6.47 1.99
N ASP A 42 -2.29 5.45 1.23
CA ASP A 42 -2.28 4.07 1.73
C ASP A 42 -0.83 3.59 1.96
N LEU A 43 0.13 4.00 1.14
CA LEU A 43 1.55 3.66 1.33
C LEU A 43 2.12 4.34 2.59
N GLU A 44 1.80 5.62 2.80
CA GLU A 44 2.18 6.32 4.03
C GLU A 44 1.56 5.67 5.25
N SER A 45 0.25 5.43 5.22
CA SER A 45 -0.47 4.78 6.30
C SER A 45 0.12 3.40 6.61
N TRP A 46 0.40 2.60 5.57
CA TRP A 46 1.01 1.29 5.72
C TRP A 46 2.32 1.34 6.52
N ILE A 47 3.25 2.23 6.17
CA ILE A 47 4.55 2.32 6.86
C ILE A 47 4.35 2.77 8.32
N LYS A 48 3.42 3.71 8.55
CA LYS A 48 3.13 4.22 9.90
C LYS A 48 2.48 3.18 10.81
N THR A 49 1.64 2.29 10.26
CA THR A 49 0.86 1.33 11.07
C THR A 49 1.46 -0.08 11.11
N SER A 50 2.29 -0.49 10.15
CA SER A 50 2.91 -1.85 10.08
C SER A 50 4.14 -2.03 11.00
N GLY A 51 4.25 -1.23 12.06
CA GLY A 51 5.42 -1.25 12.95
C GLY A 51 6.72 -0.76 12.29
N GLN A 52 6.63 -0.07 11.15
CA GLN A 52 7.75 0.57 10.46
C GLN A 52 7.83 2.09 10.72
N GLN A 53 7.09 2.59 11.72
CA GLN A 53 7.01 4.02 12.08
C GLN A 53 8.39 4.66 12.24
N GLU A 54 9.35 4.00 12.87
CA GLU A 54 10.71 4.56 13.03
C GLU A 54 11.41 4.81 11.68
N LYS A 55 11.09 4.04 10.64
CA LYS A 55 11.61 4.27 9.28
C LYS A 55 10.96 5.52 8.68
N TRP A 56 9.66 5.71 8.90
CA TRP A 56 8.96 6.94 8.51
C TRP A 56 9.56 8.17 9.20
N ASP A 57 9.75 8.12 10.52
CA ASP A 57 10.30 9.25 11.29
C ASP A 57 11.71 9.64 10.81
N LYS A 58 12.53 8.65 10.41
CA LYS A 58 13.84 8.89 9.80
C LYS A 58 13.71 9.55 8.43
N LEU A 59 12.81 9.05 7.58
CA LEU A 59 12.54 9.66 6.28
C LEU A 59 12.06 11.09 6.42
N GLU A 60 11.15 11.36 7.37
CA GLU A 60 10.60 12.68 7.66
C GLU A 60 11.66 13.65 8.16
N ARG A 61 12.55 13.20 9.06
CA ARG A 61 13.67 14.02 9.53
C ARG A 61 14.62 14.42 8.39
N LEU A 62 14.80 13.56 7.39
CA LEU A 62 15.73 13.80 6.27
C LEU A 62 15.11 14.62 5.14
N ASN A 63 13.81 14.45 4.88
CA ASN A 63 13.15 14.99 3.68
C ASN A 63 12.04 16.02 3.99
N GLY A 64 11.60 16.13 5.25
CA GLY A 64 10.53 17.02 5.68
C GLY A 64 9.26 16.82 4.88
N ALA A 65 8.69 17.90 4.34
CA ALA A 65 7.47 17.87 3.54
C ALA A 65 7.58 17.02 2.25
N LYS A 66 8.79 16.68 1.79
CA LYS A 66 9.02 15.86 0.58
C LYS A 66 9.10 14.37 0.85
N THR A 67 8.78 13.94 2.06
CA THR A 67 8.97 12.54 2.48
C THR A 67 8.21 11.55 1.62
N LEU A 68 6.91 11.79 1.42
CA LEU A 68 6.07 10.93 0.58
C LEU A 68 6.53 10.94 -0.89
N GLU A 69 6.92 12.10 -1.42
CA GLU A 69 7.44 12.24 -2.78
C GLU A 69 8.71 11.39 -2.99
N VAL A 70 9.66 11.48 -2.05
CA VAL A 70 10.92 10.71 -2.08
C VAL A 70 10.65 9.21 -1.95
N LEU A 71 9.76 8.81 -1.04
CA LEU A 71 9.36 7.42 -0.86
C LEU A 71 8.80 6.83 -2.15
N LEU A 72 7.84 7.52 -2.76
CA LEU A 72 7.21 7.08 -4.00
C LEU A 72 8.20 7.03 -5.18
N ALA A 73 9.09 8.01 -5.30
CA ALA A 73 10.13 7.99 -6.34
C ALA A 73 11.13 6.82 -6.16
N ARG A 74 11.32 6.35 -4.92
CA ARG A 74 12.13 5.16 -4.64
C ARG A 74 11.37 3.86 -4.91
N LEU A 75 10.08 3.83 -4.59
CA LEU A 75 9.19 2.72 -4.93
C LEU A 75 9.13 2.51 -6.44
N ASP A 76 8.89 3.58 -7.19
CA ASP A 76 8.79 3.57 -8.65
C ASP A 76 10.05 2.97 -9.30
N LYS A 77 11.23 3.47 -8.91
CA LYS A 77 12.52 2.89 -9.36
C LYS A 77 12.71 1.43 -8.97
N ALA A 78 12.19 1.01 -7.82
CA ALA A 78 12.25 -0.38 -7.40
C ALA A 78 11.33 -1.26 -8.26
N LEU A 79 10.11 -0.79 -8.54
CA LEU A 79 9.15 -1.45 -9.41
C LEU A 79 9.70 -1.61 -10.83
N GLU A 80 10.29 -0.56 -11.40
CA GLU A 80 10.92 -0.62 -12.73
C GLU A 80 12.07 -1.63 -12.79
N LYS A 81 12.91 -1.68 -11.74
CA LYS A 81 14.13 -2.49 -11.76
C LYS A 81 13.91 -3.95 -11.39
N GLN A 82 13.01 -4.22 -10.45
CA GLN A 82 12.85 -5.52 -9.79
C GLN A 82 11.51 -6.19 -10.13
N GLY A 83 10.53 -5.41 -10.59
CA GLY A 83 9.17 -5.85 -10.83
C GLY A 83 8.31 -5.91 -9.57
N THR A 84 7.00 -5.80 -9.76
CA THR A 84 5.99 -5.69 -8.70
C THR A 84 6.07 -6.81 -7.67
N MET A 85 6.15 -8.06 -8.13
CA MET A 85 6.16 -9.22 -7.23
C MET A 85 7.37 -9.25 -6.31
N GLN A 86 8.54 -8.82 -6.78
CA GLN A 86 9.74 -8.78 -5.96
C GLN A 86 9.65 -7.67 -4.93
N VAL A 87 9.21 -6.47 -5.33
CA VAL A 87 9.02 -5.32 -4.44
C VAL A 87 8.01 -5.63 -3.35
N LEU A 88 6.89 -6.29 -3.67
CA LEU A 88 5.90 -6.66 -2.67
C LEU A 88 6.45 -7.67 -1.67
N ARG A 89 7.13 -8.73 -2.13
CA ARG A 89 7.62 -9.82 -1.26
C ARG A 89 8.86 -9.47 -0.45
N GLN A 90 9.75 -8.65 -1.00
CA GLN A 90 11.07 -8.38 -0.42
C GLN A 90 11.21 -6.94 0.05
N GLY A 91 10.27 -6.06 -0.29
CA GLY A 91 10.40 -4.64 -0.03
C GLY A 91 11.40 -3.95 -0.96
N PHE A 92 11.79 -2.73 -0.60
CA PHE A 92 12.80 -1.95 -1.32
C PHE A 92 13.60 -1.05 -0.36
N SER A 93 14.88 -0.84 -0.65
CA SER A 93 15.77 -0.09 0.25
C SER A 93 15.84 1.39 -0.09
N ILE A 94 15.82 2.23 0.94
CA ILE A 94 16.08 3.67 0.85
C ILE A 94 17.37 3.97 1.59
N ALA A 95 18.31 4.63 0.90
CA ALA A 95 19.59 5.02 1.48
C ALA A 95 19.36 5.88 2.74
N GLY A 96 20.01 5.50 3.85
CA GLY A 96 19.88 6.16 5.15
C GLY A 96 18.65 5.75 5.99
N CYS A 97 17.66 5.07 5.41
CA CYS A 97 16.45 4.64 6.13
C CYS A 97 16.28 3.11 6.21
N GLY A 98 17.00 2.36 5.39
CA GLY A 98 16.98 0.89 5.39
C GLY A 98 15.94 0.31 4.45
N LEU A 99 15.56 -0.95 4.70
CA LEU A 99 14.56 -1.68 3.91
C LEU A 99 13.15 -1.22 4.29
N ILE A 100 12.34 -0.82 3.32
CA ILE A 100 10.89 -0.65 3.48
C ILE A 100 10.21 -1.96 3.10
N GLU A 101 9.50 -2.56 4.04
CA GLU A 101 8.78 -3.81 3.86
C GLU A 101 7.37 -3.52 3.34
N MET A 102 6.95 -4.28 2.33
CA MET A 102 5.67 -4.09 1.63
C MET A 102 4.61 -5.14 1.98
N THR A 103 4.97 -6.09 2.84
CA THR A 103 4.09 -7.11 3.41
C THR A 103 4.54 -7.40 4.83
N GLU A 104 3.59 -7.71 5.70
CA GLU A 104 3.85 -8.29 7.02
C GLU A 104 3.08 -9.61 7.08
N ALA A 105 3.73 -10.67 7.57
CA ALA A 105 3.07 -11.96 7.78
C ALA A 105 2.43 -12.00 9.17
N ALA A 106 1.22 -12.56 9.25
CA ALA A 106 0.58 -12.77 10.53
C ALA A 106 1.47 -13.64 11.43
N PRO A 107 1.63 -13.31 12.73
CA PRO A 107 2.48 -14.09 13.62
C PRO A 107 1.98 -15.53 13.74
N GLU A 108 2.89 -16.49 13.51
CA GLU A 108 2.58 -17.93 13.59
C GLU A 108 2.29 -18.41 15.02
N ASP A 109 2.81 -17.67 16.02
CA ASP A 109 2.62 -18.00 17.42
C ASP A 109 2.59 -16.75 18.32
N LYS A 110 2.32 -16.99 19.61
CA LYS A 110 2.08 -15.93 20.59
C LYS A 110 3.34 -15.44 21.31
N ARG A 111 4.55 -15.78 20.84
CA ARG A 111 5.79 -15.46 21.55
C ARG A 111 6.23 -14.01 21.38
N ASN A 112 5.85 -13.36 20.27
CA ASN A 112 6.18 -11.97 20.02
C ASN A 112 4.96 -11.06 20.25
N ALA A 113 4.80 -10.60 21.49
CA ALA A 113 3.67 -9.73 21.89
C ALA A 113 3.57 -8.46 21.03
N ALA A 114 4.70 -7.86 20.65
CA ALA A 114 4.73 -6.64 19.85
C ALA A 114 4.23 -6.84 18.40
N VAL A 115 4.35 -8.06 17.86
CA VAL A 115 3.78 -8.39 16.54
C VAL A 115 2.31 -8.73 16.66
N ILE A 116 1.89 -9.42 17.73
CA ILE A 116 0.47 -9.74 17.98
C ILE A 116 -0.38 -8.47 18.09
N GLU A 117 0.11 -7.46 18.82
CA GLU A 117 -0.61 -6.19 19.01
C GLU A 117 -0.93 -5.48 17.70
N ARG A 118 -0.13 -5.70 16.63
CA ARG A 118 -0.35 -5.10 15.31
C ARG A 118 -1.48 -5.75 14.50
N TYR A 119 -1.91 -6.95 14.90
CA TYR A 119 -2.95 -7.73 14.22
C TYR A 119 -4.28 -7.80 15.00
N GLN A 120 -4.40 -7.07 16.11
CA GLN A 120 -5.63 -6.94 16.90
C GLN A 120 -6.37 -5.66 16.54
#